data_AF-A0A1W0BEX2-F1
#
_entry.id   AF-A0A1W0BEX2-F1
#
_cell.length_a   1.000
_cell.length_b   1.000
_cell.length_c   1.000
_cell.angle_alpha   90.00
_cell.angle_beta   90.00
_cell.angle_gamma   90.00
#
_symmetry.space_group_name_H-M   'P 1'
#
loop_
_entity.id
_entity.type
_entity.pdbx_description
1 polymer ?
#
loop_
_entity_poly.entity_id
_entity_poly.type
_entity_poly.pdbx_seq_one_letter_code
_entity_poly.pdbx_strand_id
1 'polypeptide(L)'
;MTRIVLTPCERAEIIVSLTAGETVTLRSYPQNLGVSASRAQSAGAADELDILQLTAAATLRPSPTLPARLGAAPALDPADAVKTRSFELGNNHINGKRMDMSRIDATITVDTTEVWDVVNMHSQPHNFHIHDVQFQILSINGVAPPPGLAGWKDTVYTPPAVSFRLIMRFSRYTNPVLPYMYHCHLLWHEDQGMMGQFVVVDGE
;
A
#
# COMPACT_ATOMS: atom_id res chain seq x y z
N MET A 1 -13.99 -8.75 -12.01
CA MET A 1 -13.10 -8.98 -10.86
C MET A 1 -13.92 -9.62 -9.76
N THR A 2 -13.49 -10.76 -9.22
CA THR A 2 -14.26 -11.53 -8.21
C THR A 2 -13.56 -11.64 -6.86
N ARG A 3 -12.30 -11.18 -6.78
CA ARG A 3 -11.47 -11.17 -5.57
C ARG A 3 -10.53 -9.97 -5.62
N ILE A 4 -10.19 -9.46 -4.44
CA ILE A 4 -9.17 -8.43 -4.23
C ILE A 4 -8.28 -8.84 -3.06
N VAL A 5 -6.99 -8.55 -3.16
CA VAL A 5 -6.06 -8.69 -2.03
C VAL A 5 -5.96 -7.32 -1.37
N LEU A 6 -6.15 -7.27 -0.06
CA LEU A 6 -5.96 -6.08 0.77
C LEU A 6 -5.09 -6.43 1.95
N THR A 7 -3.97 -5.73 2.09
CA THR A 7 -3.12 -5.83 3.29
C THR A 7 -3.48 -4.72 4.29
N PRO A 8 -3.04 -4.82 5.56
CA PRO A 8 -3.33 -3.77 6.56
C PRO A 8 -3.00 -2.37 6.05
N CYS A 9 -3.86 -1.39 6.34
CA CYS A 9 -3.81 0.00 5.84
C CYS A 9 -4.16 0.22 4.35
N GLU A 10 -4.29 -0.82 3.53
CA GLU A 10 -4.88 -0.66 2.20
C GLU A 10 -6.41 -0.48 2.26
N ARG A 11 -6.95 0.30 1.32
CA ARG A 11 -8.39 0.51 1.15
C ARG A 11 -8.80 0.19 -0.28
N ALA A 12 -10.01 -0.30 -0.44
CA ALA A 12 -10.66 -0.40 -1.74
C ALA A 12 -12.12 0.02 -1.63
N GLU A 13 -12.58 0.74 -2.64
CA GLU A 13 -13.98 1.04 -2.86
C GLU A 13 -14.49 0.10 -3.95
N ILE A 14 -15.54 -0.65 -3.65
CA ILE A 14 -16.13 -1.62 -4.56
C ILE A 14 -17.62 -1.35 -4.73
N ILE A 15 -18.13 -1.68 -5.92
CA ILE A 15 -19.56 -1.63 -6.22
C ILE A 15 -20.01 -3.06 -6.47
N VAL A 16 -21.03 -3.49 -5.74
CA VAL A 16 -21.60 -4.84 -5.84
C VAL A 16 -22.98 -4.71 -6.47
N SER A 17 -23.15 -5.35 -7.63
CA SER A 17 -24.46 -5.47 -8.27
C SER A 17 -25.26 -6.57 -7.59
N LEU A 18 -26.54 -6.28 -7.32
CA LEU A 18 -27.49 -7.22 -6.73
C LEU A 18 -28.75 -7.34 -7.58
N THR A 19 -29.36 -8.50 -7.51
CA THR A 19 -30.57 -9.01 -8.15
C THR A 19 -31.61 -9.19 -7.06
N ALA A 20 -32.88 -8.90 -7.37
CA ALA A 20 -33.94 -8.96 -6.39
C ALA A 20 -34.04 -10.36 -5.75
N GLY A 21 -34.07 -10.41 -4.41
CA GLY A 21 -34.15 -11.64 -3.63
C GLY A 21 -32.85 -12.44 -3.52
N GLU A 22 -31.74 -12.01 -4.13
CA GLU A 22 -30.48 -12.75 -4.02
C GLU A 22 -29.82 -12.59 -2.65
N THR A 23 -29.00 -13.57 -2.27
CA THR A 23 -28.13 -13.47 -1.09
C THR A 23 -26.70 -13.75 -1.53
N VAL A 24 -25.81 -12.81 -1.24
CA VAL A 24 -24.38 -12.91 -1.54
C VAL A 24 -23.55 -12.68 -0.28
N THR A 25 -22.42 -13.35 -0.17
CA THR A 25 -21.52 -13.22 0.98
C THR A 25 -20.15 -12.74 0.52
N LEU A 26 -19.68 -11.62 1.07
CA LEU A 26 -18.28 -11.22 1.04
C LEU A 26 -17.49 -12.13 1.98
N ARG A 27 -16.44 -12.75 1.45
CA ARG A 27 -15.69 -13.80 2.13
C ARG A 27 -14.19 -13.56 2.00
N SER A 28 -13.43 -13.81 3.06
CA SER A 28 -11.97 -13.97 2.97
C SER A 28 -11.64 -15.37 2.48
N TYR A 29 -10.65 -15.48 1.62
CA TYR A 29 -10.17 -16.77 1.11
C TYR A 29 -8.75 -17.02 1.59
N PRO A 30 -8.31 -18.28 1.67
CA PRO A 30 -6.93 -18.61 1.94
C PRO A 30 -5.97 -17.87 1.00
N GLN A 31 -4.88 -17.34 1.55
CA GLN A 31 -3.87 -16.56 0.85
C GLN A 31 -2.52 -17.25 0.88
N ASN A 32 -1.84 -17.30 -0.27
CA ASN A 32 -0.44 -17.70 -0.29
C ASN A 32 0.45 -16.51 0.06
N LEU A 33 0.88 -16.47 1.32
CA LEU A 33 1.79 -15.45 1.85
C LEU A 33 3.27 -15.72 1.54
N GLY A 34 3.62 -16.82 0.87
CA GLY A 34 5.02 -17.20 0.62
C GLY A 34 5.79 -17.64 1.88
N VAL A 35 5.07 -17.97 2.96
CA VAL A 35 5.64 -18.45 4.24
C VAL A 35 5.36 -19.95 4.44
N SER A 36 5.97 -20.56 5.47
CA SER A 36 5.70 -21.96 5.82
C SER A 36 4.23 -22.20 6.15
N ALA A 37 3.73 -23.42 5.92
CA ALA A 37 2.34 -23.78 6.23
C ALA A 37 1.97 -23.54 7.70
N SER A 38 2.88 -23.87 8.63
CA SER A 38 2.68 -23.61 10.06
C SER A 38 2.45 -22.12 10.34
N ARG A 39 3.23 -21.25 9.70
CA ARG A 39 3.13 -19.80 9.88
C ARG A 39 1.91 -19.22 9.18
N ALA A 40 1.56 -19.72 8.00
CA ALA A 40 0.34 -19.35 7.31
C ALA A 40 -0.89 -19.67 8.18
N GLN A 41 -0.92 -20.85 8.82
CA GLN A 41 -1.98 -21.21 9.75
C GLN A 41 -2.03 -20.29 10.97
N SER A 42 -0.89 -20.02 11.62
CA SER A 42 -0.84 -19.14 12.80
C SER A 42 -1.22 -17.69 12.50
N ALA A 43 -0.99 -17.23 11.27
CA ALA A 43 -1.36 -15.89 10.81
C ALA A 43 -2.80 -15.79 10.28
N GLY A 44 -3.57 -16.89 10.31
CA GLY A 44 -4.94 -16.95 9.75
C GLY A 44 -4.99 -16.91 8.22
N ALA A 45 -3.85 -17.06 7.53
CA ALA A 45 -3.79 -17.02 6.07
C ALA A 45 -4.40 -18.27 5.41
N ALA A 46 -4.61 -19.34 6.16
CA ALA A 46 -5.31 -20.54 5.72
C ALA A 46 -6.83 -20.47 5.95
N ASP A 47 -7.31 -19.43 6.62
CA ASP A 47 -8.69 -19.35 7.07
C ASP A 47 -9.63 -18.84 5.96
N GLU A 48 -10.86 -19.34 5.99
CA GLU A 48 -11.98 -18.83 5.20
C GLU A 48 -13.02 -18.25 6.17
N LEU A 49 -13.35 -16.97 6.00
CA LEU A 49 -14.27 -16.25 6.90
C LEU A 49 -15.35 -15.57 6.07
N ASP A 50 -16.61 -15.81 6.41
CA ASP A 50 -17.72 -14.99 5.93
C ASP A 50 -17.69 -13.65 6.66
N ILE A 51 -17.41 -12.57 5.92
CA ILE A 51 -17.20 -11.22 6.48
C ILE A 51 -18.53 -10.47 6.56
N LEU A 52 -19.28 -10.46 5.46
CA LEU A 52 -20.52 -9.70 5.33
C LEU A 52 -21.47 -10.42 4.39
N GLN A 53 -22.67 -10.73 4.85
CA GLN A 53 -23.76 -11.21 4.00
C GLN A 53 -24.67 -10.05 3.62
N LEU A 54 -25.01 -9.98 2.33
CA LEU A 54 -25.96 -9.04 1.77
C LEU A 54 -27.16 -9.83 1.24
N THR A 55 -28.34 -9.58 1.81
CA THR A 55 -29.61 -10.14 1.33
C THR A 55 -30.41 -9.03 0.66
N ALA A 56 -30.58 -9.16 -0.65
CA ALA A 56 -31.31 -8.22 -1.47
C ALA A 56 -32.82 -8.36 -1.25
N ALA A 57 -33.53 -7.23 -1.17
CA ALA A 57 -35.00 -7.25 -1.10
C ALA A 57 -35.62 -7.83 -2.39
N ALA A 58 -36.85 -8.35 -2.29
CA ALA A 58 -37.60 -8.84 -3.44
C ALA A 58 -37.97 -7.75 -4.47
N THR A 59 -37.87 -6.48 -4.08
CA THR A 59 -38.02 -5.33 -4.98
C THR A 59 -36.91 -4.34 -4.69
N LEU A 60 -36.12 -4.02 -5.70
CA LEU A 60 -34.96 -3.14 -5.57
C LEU A 60 -35.28 -1.73 -6.08
N ARG A 61 -34.71 -0.73 -5.39
CA ARG A 61 -34.65 0.63 -5.94
C ARG A 61 -33.59 0.66 -7.05
N PRO A 62 -33.88 1.21 -8.24
CA PRO A 62 -32.88 1.34 -9.29
C PRO A 62 -31.67 2.16 -8.83
N SER A 63 -30.47 1.74 -9.23
CA SER A 63 -29.24 2.52 -9.08
C SER A 63 -28.92 3.27 -10.38
N PRO A 64 -28.24 4.42 -10.31
CA PRO A 64 -27.68 5.07 -11.50
C PRO A 64 -26.70 4.14 -12.23
N THR A 65 -26.59 4.32 -13.55
CA THR A 65 -25.58 3.60 -14.35
C THR A 65 -24.18 3.99 -13.90
N LEU A 66 -23.29 3.00 -13.77
CA LEU A 66 -21.89 3.28 -13.45
C LEU A 66 -21.23 4.04 -14.61
N PRO A 67 -20.53 5.14 -14.33
CA PRO A 67 -19.82 5.87 -15.37
C PRO A 67 -18.69 5.02 -15.93
N ALA A 68 -18.52 5.03 -17.25
CA ALA A 68 -17.42 4.33 -17.92
C ALA A 68 -16.04 4.92 -17.60
N ARG A 69 -15.99 6.13 -17.05
CA ARG A 69 -14.77 6.82 -16.63
C ARG A 69 -15.00 7.42 -15.24
N LEU A 70 -14.14 7.06 -14.30
CA LEU A 70 -14.07 7.72 -12.99
C LEU A 70 -13.27 9.02 -13.11
N GLY A 71 -13.11 9.74 -12.01
CA GLY A 71 -12.32 10.97 -11.95
C GLY A 71 -10.89 10.77 -12.46
N ALA A 72 -10.22 11.88 -12.79
CA ALA A 72 -8.82 11.83 -13.20
C ALA A 72 -7.90 11.53 -12.01
N ALA A 73 -6.95 10.64 -12.22
CA ALA A 73 -5.77 10.47 -11.38
C ALA A 73 -4.57 10.96 -12.19
N PRO A 74 -4.18 12.26 -12.09
CA PRO A 74 -3.08 12.80 -12.88
C PRO A 74 -1.81 11.97 -12.67
N ALA A 75 -1.12 11.62 -13.75
CA ALA A 75 0.15 10.91 -13.66
C ALA A 75 1.29 11.87 -13.31
N LEU A 76 2.18 11.46 -12.42
CA LEU A 76 3.47 12.10 -12.20
C LEU A 76 4.45 11.66 -13.31
N ASP A 77 5.25 12.59 -13.81
CA ASP A 77 6.30 12.30 -14.78
C ASP A 77 7.59 11.88 -14.03
N PRO A 78 8.14 10.67 -14.28
CA PRO A 78 9.43 10.29 -13.73
C PRO A 78 10.59 11.25 -14.07
N ALA A 79 10.48 12.02 -15.15
CA ALA A 79 11.47 13.04 -15.51
C ALA A 79 11.51 14.21 -14.53
N ASP A 80 10.43 14.45 -13.77
CA ASP A 80 10.37 15.50 -12.74
C ASP A 80 11.04 15.08 -11.43
N ALA A 81 11.45 13.82 -11.30
CA ALA A 81 12.01 13.30 -10.06
C ALA A 81 13.41 13.86 -9.82
N VAL A 82 13.58 14.63 -8.74
CA VAL A 82 14.87 15.22 -8.37
C VAL A 82 15.79 14.22 -7.68
N LYS A 83 15.23 13.12 -7.16
CA LYS A 83 15.97 12.10 -6.43
C LYS A 83 15.31 10.73 -6.54
N THR A 84 16.14 9.70 -6.63
CA THR A 84 15.75 8.30 -6.42
C THR A 84 16.34 7.79 -5.11
N ARG A 85 15.52 7.12 -4.29
CA ARG A 85 15.92 6.51 -3.01
C ARG A 85 15.67 5.01 -3.05
N SER A 86 16.45 4.25 -2.30
CA SER A 86 16.30 2.79 -2.21
C SER A 86 15.94 2.36 -0.80
N PHE A 87 14.97 1.44 -0.69
CA PHE A 87 14.45 0.88 0.54
C PHE A 87 14.45 -0.64 0.45
N GLU A 88 15.31 -1.27 1.25
CA GLU A 88 15.39 -2.70 1.40
C GLU A 88 14.59 -3.14 2.64
N LEU A 89 13.54 -3.92 2.42
CA LEU A 89 12.74 -4.50 3.47
C LEU A 89 13.33 -5.86 3.86
N GLY A 90 13.69 -6.02 5.14
CA GLY A 90 14.34 -7.22 5.66
C GLY A 90 13.98 -7.46 7.11
N ASN A 91 13.60 -8.68 7.49
CA ASN A 91 13.14 -8.99 8.86
C ASN A 91 12.19 -7.92 9.40
N ASN A 92 12.54 -7.27 10.52
CA ASN A 92 11.81 -6.15 11.12
C ASN A 92 12.66 -4.85 11.04
N HIS A 93 13.31 -4.60 9.91
CA HIS A 93 14.13 -3.42 9.67
C HIS A 93 14.01 -2.94 8.22
N ILE A 94 14.36 -1.67 7.98
CA ILE A 94 14.42 -1.07 6.65
C ILE A 94 15.84 -0.55 6.43
N ASN A 95 16.46 -0.90 5.31
CA ASN A 95 17.87 -0.57 5.03
C ASN A 95 18.83 -1.01 6.14
N GLY A 96 18.59 -2.20 6.72
CA GLY A 96 19.38 -2.75 7.83
C GLY A 96 19.21 -2.03 9.17
N LYS A 97 18.32 -1.04 9.26
CA LYS A 97 18.10 -0.21 10.45
C LYS A 97 16.73 -0.47 11.04
N ARG A 98 16.69 -0.66 12.36
CA ARG A 98 15.45 -0.55 13.13
C ARG A 98 15.14 0.91 13.38
N MET A 99 13.89 1.17 13.74
CA MET A 99 13.45 2.47 14.19
C MET A 99 14.33 2.99 15.33
N ASP A 100 14.73 4.24 15.20
CA ASP A 100 15.42 5.02 16.21
C ASP A 100 14.80 6.42 16.21
N MET A 101 14.08 6.75 17.28
CA MET A 101 13.37 8.04 17.41
C MET A 101 14.32 9.24 17.35
N SER A 102 15.63 9.05 17.58
CA SER A 102 16.64 10.12 17.54
C SER A 102 17.25 10.33 16.15
N ARG A 103 16.92 9.50 15.16
CA ARG A 103 17.56 9.48 13.84
C ARG A 103 16.61 9.85 12.72
N ILE A 104 16.92 10.91 11.97
CA ILE A 104 16.24 11.18 10.69
C ILE A 104 16.90 10.37 9.58
N ASP A 105 16.13 9.51 8.91
CA ASP A 105 16.64 8.64 7.83
C ASP A 105 16.64 9.36 6.47
N ALA A 106 15.77 10.34 6.27
CA ALA A 106 15.73 11.16 5.06
C ALA A 106 15.30 12.60 5.33
N THR A 107 15.95 13.52 4.65
CA THR A 107 15.48 14.92 4.49
C THR A 107 15.00 15.08 3.06
N ILE A 108 13.80 15.63 2.90
CA ILE A 108 13.13 15.82 1.61
C ILE A 108 12.78 17.30 1.48
N THR A 109 13.09 17.89 0.34
CA THR A 109 12.71 19.28 0.07
C THR A 109 11.27 19.34 -0.43
N VAL A 110 10.47 20.26 0.11
CA VAL A 110 9.10 20.51 -0.35
C VAL A 110 9.09 20.95 -1.82
N ASP A 111 7.95 20.74 -2.46
CA ASP A 111 7.69 20.98 -3.87
C ASP A 111 8.57 20.18 -4.84
N THR A 112 9.15 19.08 -4.35
CA THR A 112 9.90 18.14 -5.17
C THR A 112 9.16 16.82 -5.38
N THR A 113 9.44 16.20 -6.51
CA THR A 113 9.03 14.82 -6.81
C THR A 113 10.20 13.91 -6.53
N GLU A 114 9.97 12.80 -5.84
CA GLU A 114 10.97 11.75 -5.64
C GLU A 114 10.44 10.39 -6.11
N VAL A 115 11.39 9.53 -6.49
CA VAL A 115 11.14 8.12 -6.77
C VAL A 115 11.74 7.26 -5.67
N TRP A 116 10.96 6.33 -5.14
CA TRP A 116 11.39 5.42 -4.09
C TRP A 116 11.32 3.99 -4.63
N ASP A 117 12.49 3.37 -4.81
CA ASP A 117 12.64 1.97 -5.16
C ASP A 117 12.58 1.12 -3.88
N VAL A 118 11.56 0.29 -3.75
CA VAL A 118 11.30 -0.56 -2.57
C VAL A 118 11.44 -2.02 -2.97
N VAL A 119 12.27 -2.78 -2.28
CA VAL A 119 12.45 -4.22 -2.54
C VAL A 119 12.29 -5.02 -1.26
N ASN A 120 11.52 -6.10 -1.32
CA ASN A 120 11.43 -7.05 -0.23
C ASN A 120 12.48 -8.15 -0.38
N MET A 121 13.56 -8.07 0.40
CA MET A 121 14.64 -9.07 0.43
C MET A 121 14.38 -10.18 1.46
N HIS A 122 13.29 -10.08 2.22
CA HIS A 122 12.89 -11.07 3.19
C HIS A 122 12.09 -12.21 2.54
N SER A 123 12.16 -13.40 3.13
CA SER A 123 11.30 -14.54 2.78
C SER A 123 9.87 -14.42 3.30
N GLN A 124 9.52 -13.31 3.95
CA GLN A 124 8.17 -13.07 4.47
C GLN A 124 7.56 -11.82 3.82
N PRO A 125 6.23 -11.78 3.67
CA PRO A 125 5.54 -10.63 3.14
C PRO A 125 5.65 -9.43 4.08
N HIS A 126 5.68 -8.26 3.46
CA HIS A 126 5.53 -6.98 4.12
C HIS A 126 4.50 -6.15 3.36
N ASN A 127 4.16 -4.99 3.88
CA ASN A 127 3.67 -3.90 3.06
C ASN A 127 4.51 -2.66 3.38
N PHE A 128 4.35 -1.61 2.59
CA PHE A 128 5.10 -0.39 2.74
C PHE A 128 4.15 0.81 2.70
N HIS A 129 4.04 1.49 3.83
CA HIS A 129 3.23 2.69 4.02
C HIS A 129 4.14 3.91 4.14
N ILE A 130 3.72 5.03 3.54
CA ILE A 130 4.41 6.32 3.61
C ILE A 130 3.39 7.37 4.09
N HIS A 131 3.73 8.12 5.13
CA HIS A 131 2.93 9.23 5.63
C HIS A 131 3.01 10.46 4.70
N ASP A 132 2.14 11.46 4.92
CA ASP A 132 2.03 12.76 4.21
C ASP A 132 1.53 12.68 2.76
N VAL A 133 2.08 11.75 1.97
CA VAL A 133 1.89 11.68 0.54
C VAL A 133 1.09 10.46 0.09
N GLN A 134 0.47 10.60 -1.08
CA GLN A 134 0.12 9.46 -1.91
C GLN A 134 1.19 9.31 -3.00
N PHE A 135 1.37 8.08 -3.48
CA PHE A 135 2.26 7.71 -4.56
C PHE A 135 1.52 6.97 -5.68
N GLN A 136 2.14 6.95 -6.85
CA GLN A 136 1.78 6.07 -7.95
C GLN A 136 2.85 4.99 -8.11
N ILE A 137 2.45 3.79 -8.51
CA ILE A 137 3.38 2.69 -8.79
C ILE A 137 3.80 2.81 -10.25
N LEU A 138 5.07 3.14 -10.51
CA LEU A 138 5.62 3.18 -11.86
C LEU A 138 5.82 1.78 -12.42
N SER A 139 6.36 0.88 -11.61
CA SER A 139 6.60 -0.51 -12.02
C SER A 139 6.65 -1.47 -10.84
N ILE A 140 6.31 -2.73 -11.12
CA ILE A 140 6.49 -3.88 -10.23
C ILE A 140 7.39 -4.86 -10.97
N ASN A 141 8.59 -5.16 -10.45
CA ASN A 141 9.61 -5.96 -11.17
C ASN A 141 9.88 -5.46 -12.60
N GLY A 142 9.91 -4.14 -12.78
CA GLY A 142 10.15 -3.50 -14.09
C GLY A 142 8.99 -3.54 -15.07
N VAL A 143 7.84 -4.12 -14.71
CA VAL A 143 6.62 -4.10 -15.55
C VAL A 143 5.57 -3.14 -14.99
N ALA A 144 4.72 -2.60 -15.86
CA ALA A 144 3.64 -1.69 -15.46
C ALA A 144 2.70 -2.35 -14.43
N PRO A 145 2.15 -1.59 -13.46
CA PRO A 145 1.21 -2.14 -12.49
C PRO A 145 -0.09 -2.60 -13.18
N PRO A 146 -0.78 -3.61 -12.61
CA PRO A 146 -2.12 -3.96 -13.07
C PRO A 146 -3.11 -2.81 -12.80
N PRO A 147 -4.28 -2.79 -13.48
CA PRO A 147 -5.24 -1.69 -13.36
C PRO A 147 -5.66 -1.33 -11.93
N GLY A 148 -5.80 -2.32 -11.04
CA GLY A 148 -6.16 -2.09 -9.63
C GLY A 148 -5.07 -1.41 -8.79
N LEU A 149 -3.85 -1.29 -9.32
CA LEU A 149 -2.70 -0.64 -8.68
C LEU A 149 -2.21 0.58 -9.47
N ALA A 150 -2.89 0.97 -10.54
CA ALA A 150 -2.50 2.09 -11.41
C ALA A 150 -2.98 3.47 -10.91
N GLY A 151 -3.72 3.51 -9.80
CA GLY A 151 -4.17 4.74 -9.15
C GLY A 151 -3.20 5.27 -8.09
N TRP A 152 -3.67 6.24 -7.31
CA TRP A 152 -2.95 6.77 -6.15
C TRP A 152 -3.12 5.87 -4.94
N LYS A 153 -2.02 5.61 -4.22
CA LYS A 153 -1.97 4.76 -3.02
C LYS A 153 -1.04 5.40 -2.00
N ASP A 154 -1.14 5.01 -0.74
CA ASP A 154 -0.16 5.36 0.31
C ASP A 154 0.44 4.12 0.97
N THR A 155 -0.10 2.94 0.65
CA THR A 155 0.33 1.64 1.14
C THR A 155 0.34 0.66 -0.02
N VAL A 156 1.39 -0.15 -0.12
CA VAL A 156 1.49 -1.22 -1.13
C VAL A 156 1.93 -2.54 -0.51
N TYR A 157 1.27 -3.63 -0.87
CA TYR A 157 1.72 -4.98 -0.53
C TYR A 157 3.06 -5.30 -1.21
N THR A 158 4.03 -5.77 -0.43
CA THR A 158 5.37 -6.16 -0.92
C THR A 158 5.62 -7.65 -0.65
N PRO A 159 5.27 -8.55 -1.59
CA PRO A 159 5.59 -9.96 -1.49
C PRO A 159 7.11 -10.22 -1.47
N PRO A 160 7.58 -11.38 -1.01
CA PRO A 160 8.99 -11.77 -1.08
C PRO A 160 9.58 -11.63 -2.49
N ALA A 161 10.80 -11.09 -2.58
CA ALA A 161 11.57 -10.94 -3.81
C ALA A 161 10.90 -10.09 -4.91
N VAL A 162 9.95 -9.22 -4.54
CA VAL A 162 9.32 -8.27 -5.46
C VAL A 162 9.86 -6.87 -5.22
N SER A 163 10.15 -6.16 -6.31
CA SER A 163 10.58 -4.77 -6.34
C SER A 163 9.47 -3.87 -6.86
N PHE A 164 9.34 -2.69 -6.26
CA PHE A 164 8.38 -1.66 -6.61
C PHE A 164 9.14 -0.35 -6.85
N ARG A 165 8.75 0.37 -7.89
CA ARG A 165 9.19 1.75 -8.14
C ARG A 165 8.02 2.68 -7.89
N LEU A 166 8.11 3.49 -6.85
CA LEU A 166 7.04 4.38 -6.41
C LEU A 166 7.41 5.83 -6.75
N ILE A 167 6.47 6.64 -7.23
CA ILE A 167 6.68 8.07 -7.48
C ILE A 167 5.70 8.90 -6.67
N MET A 168 6.18 9.96 -6.03
CA MET A 168 5.37 10.84 -5.19
C MET A 168 5.89 12.27 -5.21
N ARG A 169 5.00 13.22 -4.92
CA ARG A 169 5.32 14.64 -4.80
C ARG A 169 5.04 15.12 -3.38
N PHE A 170 6.05 15.70 -2.74
CA PHE A 170 5.94 16.33 -1.43
C PHE A 170 5.58 17.80 -1.62
N SER A 171 4.32 18.18 -1.40
CA SER A 171 3.81 19.50 -1.83
C SER A 171 3.42 20.44 -0.69
N ARG A 172 3.49 20.00 0.57
CA ARG A 172 2.95 20.76 1.71
C ARG A 172 3.53 20.28 3.03
N TYR A 173 3.17 21.01 4.10
CA TYR A 173 3.39 20.65 5.51
C TYR A 173 4.85 20.36 5.89
N THR A 174 5.73 21.35 5.65
CA THR A 174 7.12 21.31 6.07
C THR A 174 7.26 21.41 7.58
N ASN A 175 8.15 20.58 8.14
CA ASN A 175 8.59 20.69 9.51
C ASN A 175 9.96 20.01 9.68
N PRO A 176 11.04 20.78 9.98
CA PRO A 176 12.38 20.20 10.14
C PRO A 176 12.57 19.45 11.46
N VAL A 177 11.60 19.51 12.38
CA VAL A 177 11.69 18.93 13.73
C VAL A 177 10.70 17.79 13.96
N LEU A 178 9.50 17.86 13.37
CA LEU A 178 8.47 16.83 13.49
C LEU A 178 8.49 15.93 12.25
N PRO A 179 9.03 14.71 12.34
CA PRO A 179 9.16 13.84 11.19
C PRO A 179 7.86 13.09 10.87
N TYR A 180 7.71 12.78 9.59
CA TYR A 180 6.80 11.75 9.09
C TYR A 180 7.47 10.37 9.13
N MET A 181 6.68 9.32 8.93
CA MET A 181 7.14 7.94 9.01
C MET A 181 6.92 7.22 7.68
N TYR A 182 7.78 6.24 7.43
CA TYR A 182 7.51 5.15 6.50
C TYR A 182 7.76 3.83 7.22
N HIS A 183 6.89 2.84 7.00
CA HIS A 183 6.97 1.59 7.76
C HIS A 183 6.21 0.45 7.10
N CYS A 184 6.48 -0.75 7.60
CA CYS A 184 5.58 -1.88 7.42
C CYS A 184 4.38 -1.71 8.35
N HIS A 185 3.17 -1.85 7.81
CA HIS A 185 1.91 -1.74 8.53
C HIS A 185 1.37 -3.08 9.05
N LEU A 186 2.17 -4.15 8.93
CA LEU A 186 2.02 -5.32 9.77
C LEU A 186 2.48 -4.92 11.18
N LEU A 187 1.52 -4.61 12.06
CA LEU A 187 1.78 -3.95 13.35
C LEU A 187 2.86 -4.64 14.19
N TRP A 188 2.93 -5.98 14.18
CA TRP A 188 4.01 -6.68 14.87
C TRP A 188 5.40 -6.36 14.28
N HIS A 189 5.54 -6.26 12.95
CA HIS A 189 6.82 -5.87 12.33
C HIS A 189 7.14 -4.41 12.66
N GLU A 190 6.12 -3.53 12.62
CA GLU A 190 6.21 -2.11 13.00
C GLU A 190 6.75 -1.94 14.43
N ASP A 191 6.10 -2.58 15.41
CA ASP A 191 6.44 -2.54 16.83
C ASP A 191 7.83 -3.13 17.12
N GLN A 192 8.28 -4.05 16.27
CA GLN A 192 9.63 -4.60 16.33
C GLN A 192 10.67 -3.69 15.64
N GLY A 193 10.27 -2.54 15.12
CA GLY A 193 11.16 -1.50 14.61
C GLY A 193 11.27 -1.45 13.08
N MET A 194 10.33 -2.05 12.33
CA MET A 194 10.32 -1.97 10.86
C MET A 194 9.76 -0.64 10.36
N MET A 195 10.42 0.43 10.76
CA MET A 195 10.01 1.82 10.55
C MET A 195 11.26 2.70 10.44
N GLY A 196 11.14 3.75 9.64
CA GLY A 196 12.07 4.87 9.60
C GLY A 196 11.32 6.17 9.49
N GLN A 197 12.05 7.28 9.59
CA GLN A 197 11.44 8.59 9.65
C GLN A 197 12.13 9.60 8.73
N PHE A 198 11.34 10.54 8.21
CA PHE A 198 11.83 11.58 7.32
C PHE A 198 11.22 12.93 7.68
N VAL A 199 11.95 14.00 7.38
CA VAL A 199 11.45 15.37 7.49
C VAL A 199 11.26 15.95 6.10
N VAL A 200 10.20 16.75 5.94
CA VAL A 200 10.00 17.60 4.77
C VAL A 200 10.41 19.02 5.17
N VAL A 201 11.33 19.61 4.44
CA VAL A 201 11.92 20.94 4.73
C VAL A 201 11.73 21.88 3.56
N ASP A 202 11.81 23.18 3.82
CA ASP A 202 11.78 24.19 2.76
C ASP A 202 13.03 24.05 1.86
N GLY A 203 12.93 24.54 0.62
CA GLY A 203 14.09 24.67 -0.26
C GLY A 203 15.03 25.76 0.24
N GLU A 204 16.34 25.56 0.05
CA GLU A 204 17.33 26.63 0.22
C GLU A 204 17.17 27.75 -0.81
#